data_AF-A0AAV5USJ6-F1
#
_entry.id   AF-A0AAV5USJ6-F1
#
_cell.length_a   1.000
_cell.length_b   1.000
_cell.length_c   1.000
_cell.angle_alpha   90.00
_cell.angle_beta   90.00
_cell.angle_gamma   90.00
#
_symmetry.space_group_name_H-M   'P 1'
#
loop_
_entity.id
_entity.type
_entity.pdbx_description
1 polymer ?
#
loop_
_entity_poly.entity_id
_entity_poly.type
_entity_poly.pdbx_seq_one_letter_code
_entity_poly.pdbx_strand_id
1 'polypeptide(L)'
;ILQLSISLLFYCKKRLKDLPYDSDRLSAKYQLAEVFSFTRAVLPAVLISSFLKLLALIPPTCWRAGIIDFPTNQLLFFPMHAITCVIMKCTLIAQHKGMLRTLWKVMPKYLRRLPIAVSPVETSHSNHHLKQRETDAYFNYMAVAW
;
A
#
# COMPACT_ATOMS: atom_id res chain seq x y z
N ILE A 1 -0.65 -7.88 13.63
CA ILE A 1 0.18 -6.65 13.48
C ILE A 1 -0.58 -5.42 13.94
N LEU A 2 -1.75 -5.10 13.36
CA LEU A 2 -2.51 -3.89 13.66
C LEU A 2 -2.93 -3.78 15.15
N GLN A 3 -3.44 -4.88 15.73
CA GLN A 3 -3.74 -4.96 17.17
C GLN A 3 -2.48 -4.77 18.04
N LEU A 4 -1.36 -5.43 17.69
CA LEU A 4 -0.09 -5.24 18.40
C LEU A 4 0.38 -3.79 18.36
N SER A 5 0.31 -3.12 17.20
CA SER A 5 0.71 -1.71 17.07
C SER A 5 -0.19 -0.76 17.87
N ILE A 6 -1.50 -1.01 17.93
CA ILE A 6 -2.45 -0.22 18.75
C ILE A 6 -2.18 -0.44 20.25
N SER A 7 -2.04 -1.70 20.68
CA SER A 7 -1.75 -2.04 22.08
C SER A 7 -0.41 -1.46 22.53
N LEU A 8 0.62 -1.50 21.68
CA LEU A 8 1.93 -0.89 21.95
C LEU A 8 1.81 0.64 22.10
N LEU A 9 1.02 1.30 21.25
CA LEU A 9 0.82 2.74 21.30
C LEU A 9 0.11 3.16 22.60
N PHE A 10 -0.92 2.41 23.02
CA PHE A 10 -1.64 2.66 24.26
C PHE A 10 -0.74 2.39 25.49
N TYR A 11 0.04 1.30 25.45
CA TYR A 11 1.01 0.95 26.49
C TYR A 11 2.09 2.01 26.64
N CYS A 12 2.72 2.43 25.53
CA CYS A 12 3.73 3.49 25.52
C CYS A 12 3.14 4.81 26.02
N LYS A 13 1.94 5.22 25.56
CA LYS A 13 1.29 6.46 26.02
C LYS A 13 1.04 6.45 27.53
N LYS A 14 0.59 5.31 28.08
CA LYS A 14 0.36 5.14 29.52
C LYS A 14 1.67 5.19 30.30
N ARG A 15 2.68 4.41 29.90
CA ARG A 15 3.99 4.35 30.56
C ARG A 15 4.80 5.64 30.46
N LEU A 16 4.70 6.39 29.36
CA LEU A 16 5.41 7.67 29.20
C LEU A 16 4.91 8.73 30.20
N LYS A 17 3.63 8.66 30.57
CA LYS A 17 2.98 9.60 31.49
C LYS A 17 3.36 9.34 32.95
N ASP A 18 3.59 8.07 33.30
CA ASP A 18 3.89 7.61 34.67
C ASP A 18 5.40 7.53 34.98
N LEU A 19 6.31 7.82 34.03
CA LEU A 19 7.75 7.71 34.27
C LEU A 19 8.36 9.00 34.87
N PRO A 20 8.80 9.00 36.15
CA PRO A 20 9.48 10.14 36.76
C PRO A 20 10.83 10.41 36.08
N TYR A 21 11.26 11.68 36.09
CA TYR A 21 12.55 12.12 35.56
C TYR A 21 13.65 11.82 36.58
N ASP A 22 14.16 10.60 36.53
CA ASP A 22 15.31 10.15 37.33
C ASP A 22 16.49 9.85 36.39
N SER A 23 17.72 10.19 36.80
CA SER A 23 18.93 10.08 35.98
C SER A 23 19.17 8.65 35.47
N ASP A 24 18.89 7.63 36.29
CA ASP A 24 19.04 6.22 35.92
C ASP A 24 17.92 5.71 34.99
N ARG A 25 16.77 6.40 34.96
CA ARG A 25 15.58 6.02 34.16
C ARG A 25 15.40 6.87 32.91
N LEU A 26 16.28 7.86 32.71
CA LEU A 26 16.28 8.76 31.55
C LEU A 26 16.46 7.98 30.25
N SER A 27 17.41 7.04 30.21
CA SER A 27 17.69 6.18 29.04
C SER A 27 16.44 5.39 28.60
N ALA A 28 15.76 4.75 29.53
CA ALA A 28 14.53 4.00 29.26
C ALA A 28 13.41 4.91 28.72
N LYS A 29 13.31 6.17 29.21
CA LYS A 29 12.34 7.15 28.73
C LYS A 29 12.63 7.60 27.30
N TYR A 30 13.90 7.82 26.96
CA TYR A 30 14.32 8.14 25.59
C TYR A 30 14.03 6.99 24.62
N GLN A 31 14.37 5.76 25.00
CA GLN A 31 14.04 4.57 24.21
C GLN A 31 12.54 4.42 24.00
N LEU A 32 11.72 4.60 25.04
CA LEU A 32 10.26 4.56 24.91
C LEU A 32 9.72 5.68 24.00
N ALA A 33 10.31 6.88 24.09
CA ALA A 33 9.92 8.02 23.25
C ALA A 33 10.26 7.79 21.78
N GLU A 34 11.40 7.18 21.50
CA GLU A 34 11.82 6.81 20.14
C GLU A 34 10.91 5.73 19.55
N VAL A 35 10.66 4.66 20.30
CA VAL A 35 9.71 3.60 19.89
C VAL A 35 8.31 4.16 19.67
N PHE A 36 7.86 5.08 20.53
CA PHE A 36 6.57 5.75 20.36
C PHE A 36 6.53 6.61 19.10
N SER A 37 7.58 7.39 18.82
CA SER A 37 7.71 8.22 17.62
C SER A 37 7.70 7.36 16.35
N PHE A 38 8.45 6.26 16.33
CA PHE A 38 8.48 5.31 15.24
C PHE A 38 7.11 4.65 15.02
N THR A 39 6.50 4.14 16.09
CA THR A 39 5.17 3.49 16.03
C THR A 39 4.12 4.46 15.49
N ARG A 40 4.15 5.72 15.94
CA ARG A 40 3.24 6.77 15.47
C ARG A 40 3.42 7.07 13.97
N ALA A 41 4.63 6.95 13.44
CA ALA A 41 4.89 7.14 12.01
C ALA A 41 4.43 5.94 11.17
N VAL A 42 4.65 4.72 11.67
CA VAL A 42 4.34 3.47 10.94
C VAL A 42 2.84 3.12 10.99
N LEU A 43 2.15 3.43 12.09
CA LEU A 43 0.75 3.08 12.29
C LEU A 43 -0.19 3.53 11.15
N PRO A 44 -0.18 4.80 10.70
CA PRO A 44 -1.06 5.24 9.61
C PRO A 44 -0.78 4.49 8.30
N ALA A 45 0.47 4.16 7.97
CA ALA A 45 0.78 3.35 6.78
C ALA A 45 0.23 1.92 6.90
N VAL A 46 0.36 1.29 8.06
CA VAL A 46 -0.16 -0.07 8.30
C VAL A 46 -1.70 -0.08 8.27
N LEU A 47 -2.35 0.94 8.84
CA LEU A 47 -3.80 1.11 8.81
C LEU A 47 -4.31 1.23 7.38
N ILE A 48 -3.73 2.15 6.59
CA ILE A 48 -4.10 2.36 5.19
C ILE A 48 -3.84 1.09 4.37
N SER A 49 -2.70 0.42 4.58
CA SER A 49 -2.39 -0.85 3.90
C SER A 49 -3.43 -1.93 4.17
N SER A 50 -3.84 -2.07 5.42
CA SER A 50 -4.79 -3.10 5.82
C SER A 50 -6.19 -2.79 5.30
N PHE A 51 -6.60 -1.52 5.32
CA PHE A 51 -7.86 -1.07 4.76
C PHE A 51 -7.94 -1.29 3.24
N LEU A 52 -6.88 -0.94 2.50
CA LEU A 52 -6.84 -1.16 1.05
C LEU A 52 -6.85 -2.64 0.68
N LYS A 53 -6.16 -3.49 1.46
CA LYS A 53 -6.23 -4.95 1.27
C LYS A 53 -7.62 -5.51 1.52
N LEU A 54 -8.34 -4.97 2.51
CA LEU A 54 -9.73 -5.33 2.75
C LEU A 54 -10.63 -4.94 1.57
N LEU A 55 -10.45 -3.73 1.02
CA LEU A 55 -11.18 -3.29 -0.18
C LEU A 55 -10.84 -4.13 -1.41
N ALA A 56 -9.57 -4.52 -1.58
CA ALA A 56 -9.14 -5.41 -2.66
C ALA A 56 -9.73 -6.83 -2.55
N LEU A 57 -10.27 -7.21 -1.38
CA LEU A 57 -10.95 -8.48 -1.17
C LEU A 57 -12.42 -8.47 -1.68
N ILE A 58 -13.00 -7.28 -1.90
CA ILE A 58 -14.41 -7.16 -2.31
C ILE A 58 -14.69 -7.89 -3.64
N PRO A 59 -13.93 -7.68 -4.73
CA PRO A 59 -14.23 -8.35 -6.01
C PRO A 59 -14.18 -9.88 -5.91
N PRO A 60 -13.15 -10.51 -5.30
CA PRO A 60 -13.13 -11.95 -5.08
C PRO A 60 -14.30 -12.47 -4.23
N THR A 61 -14.73 -11.71 -3.22
CA THR A 61 -15.84 -12.12 -2.34
C THR A 61 -17.17 -12.09 -3.09
N CYS A 62 -17.40 -11.04 -3.88
CA CYS A 62 -18.58 -10.93 -4.73
C CYS A 62 -18.60 -11.97 -5.86
N TRP A 63 -17.44 -12.33 -6.43
CA TRP A 63 -17.33 -13.44 -7.38
C TRP A 63 -17.70 -14.77 -6.73
N ARG A 64 -17.18 -15.05 -5.53
CA ARG A 64 -17.51 -16.28 -4.78
C ARG A 64 -18.99 -16.38 -4.41
N ALA A 65 -19.66 -15.25 -4.21
CA ALA A 65 -21.11 -15.19 -3.98
C ALA A 65 -21.95 -15.38 -5.26
N GLY A 66 -21.32 -15.51 -6.43
CA GLY A 66 -22.01 -15.66 -7.71
C GLY A 66 -22.66 -14.37 -8.23
N ILE A 67 -22.29 -13.20 -7.67
CA ILE A 67 -22.88 -11.91 -8.05
C ILE A 67 -22.27 -11.38 -9.35
N ILE A 68 -20.98 -11.67 -9.58
CA ILE A 68 -20.23 -11.18 -10.74
C ILE A 68 -19.56 -12.31 -11.49
N ASP A 69 -19.50 -12.19 -12.81
CA ASP A 69 -18.80 -13.12 -13.68
C ASP A 69 -17.28 -13.00 -13.55
N PHE A 70 -16.58 -14.08 -13.91
CA PHE A 70 -15.11 -14.15 -13.92
C PHE A 70 -14.40 -13.00 -14.67
N PRO A 71 -14.76 -12.64 -15.92
CA PRO A 71 -14.11 -11.53 -16.62
C PRO A 71 -14.31 -10.19 -15.90
N THR A 72 -15.48 -9.97 -15.30
CA THR A 72 -15.78 -8.74 -14.55
C THR A 72 -14.97 -8.66 -13.26
N ASN A 73 -14.78 -9.78 -12.56
CA ASN A 73 -13.91 -9.84 -11.40
C ASN A 73 -12.45 -9.48 -11.74
N GLN A 74 -11.92 -10.00 -12.87
CA GLN A 74 -10.57 -9.65 -13.33
C GLN A 74 -10.43 -8.15 -13.66
N LEU A 75 -11.42 -7.61 -14.36
CA LEU A 75 -11.45 -6.19 -14.73
C LEU A 75 -11.51 -5.27 -13.51
N LEU A 76 -12.14 -5.70 -12.41
CA LEU A 76 -12.21 -4.93 -11.16
C LEU A 76 -10.96 -5.14 -10.28
N PHE A 77 -10.39 -6.34 -10.27
CA PHE A 77 -9.24 -6.67 -9.44
C PHE A 77 -7.97 -5.89 -9.86
N PHE A 78 -7.67 -5.84 -11.15
CA PHE A 78 -6.49 -5.13 -11.66
C PHE A 78 -6.42 -3.64 -11.27
N PRO A 79 -7.45 -2.81 -11.53
CA PRO A 79 -7.43 -1.40 -11.16
C PRO A 79 -7.45 -1.22 -9.64
N MET A 80 -8.18 -2.06 -8.89
CA MET A 80 -8.16 -2.00 -7.43
C MET A 80 -6.76 -2.27 -6.85
N HIS A 81 -6.06 -3.25 -7.41
CA HIS A 81 -4.66 -3.53 -7.05
C HIS A 81 -3.74 -2.37 -7.43
N ALA A 82 -3.87 -1.83 -8.65
CA ALA A 82 -3.08 -0.69 -9.11
C ALA A 82 -3.30 0.55 -8.23
N ILE A 83 -4.55 0.89 -7.91
CA ILE A 83 -4.92 1.99 -7.01
C ILE A 83 -4.32 1.77 -5.63
N THR A 84 -4.41 0.55 -5.10
CA THR A 84 -3.80 0.19 -3.80
C THR A 84 -2.30 0.45 -3.78
N CYS A 85 -1.59 0.04 -4.85
CA CYS A 85 -0.15 0.29 -5.01
C CYS A 85 0.18 1.78 -5.10
N VAL A 86 -0.61 2.57 -5.84
CA VAL A 86 -0.44 4.03 -5.95
C VAL A 86 -0.66 4.69 -4.59
N ILE A 87 -1.75 4.40 -3.90
CA ILE A 87 -2.05 4.97 -2.58
C ILE A 87 -0.96 4.62 -1.58
N MET A 88 -0.47 3.37 -1.58
CA MET A 88 0.62 2.95 -0.69
C MET A 88 1.89 3.78 -0.90
N LYS A 89 2.31 3.95 -2.16
CA LYS A 89 3.47 4.77 -2.52
C LYS A 89 3.26 6.23 -2.13
N CYS A 90 2.09 6.80 -2.41
CA CYS A 90 1.75 8.17 -2.00
C CYS A 90 1.79 8.35 -0.48
N THR A 91 1.30 7.37 0.28
CA THR A 91 1.29 7.41 1.75
C THR A 91 2.71 7.38 2.31
N LEU A 92 3.57 6.52 1.77
CA LEU A 92 4.99 6.47 2.15
C LEU A 92 5.72 7.79 1.85
N ILE A 93 5.45 8.39 0.68
CA ILE A 93 6.00 9.69 0.31
C ILE A 93 5.52 10.78 1.26
N ALA A 94 4.23 10.81 1.58
CA ALA A 94 3.64 11.82 2.47
C ALA A 94 4.18 11.73 3.90
N GLN A 95 4.42 10.51 4.40
CA GLN A 95 4.93 10.30 5.76
C GLN A 95 6.42 10.58 5.91
N HIS A 96 7.22 10.33 4.86
CA HIS A 96 8.63 10.68 4.86
C HIS A 96 8.85 12.15 4.47
N LYS A 97 8.92 13.03 5.48
CA LYS A 97 9.23 14.46 5.30
C LYS A 97 10.46 14.73 4.41
N GLY A 98 11.49 13.89 4.48
CA GLY A 98 12.68 13.98 3.63
C GLY A 98 12.38 13.70 2.15
N MET A 99 11.65 12.62 1.88
CA MET A 99 11.24 12.23 0.52
C MET A 99 10.25 13.23 -0.09
N LEU A 100 9.31 13.74 0.73
CA LEU A 100 8.36 14.77 0.32
C LEU A 100 9.06 16.08 -0.10
N ARG A 101 10.10 16.52 0.64
CA ARG A 101 10.90 17.69 0.28
C ARG A 101 11.64 17.50 -1.04
N THR A 102 12.20 16.31 -1.28
CA THR A 102 12.88 15.99 -2.54
C THR A 102 11.87 15.95 -3.70
N LEU A 103 10.71 15.33 -3.49
CA LEU A 103 9.65 15.30 -4.48
C LEU A 103 9.18 16.71 -4.83
N TRP A 104 8.92 17.57 -3.85
CA TRP A 104 8.51 18.96 -4.07
C TRP A 104 9.53 19.79 -4.85
N LYS A 105 10.83 19.54 -4.68
CA LYS A 105 11.89 20.21 -5.46
C LYS A 105 11.95 19.74 -6.91
N VAL A 106 11.61 18.48 -7.16
CA VAL A 106 11.78 17.82 -8.47
C VAL A 106 10.50 17.90 -9.31
N MET A 107 9.33 17.78 -8.68
CA MET A 107 8.00 17.81 -9.29
C MET A 107 7.75 18.99 -10.25
N PRO A 108 8.08 20.26 -9.94
CA PRO A 108 7.84 21.37 -10.87
C PRO A 108 8.64 21.27 -12.18
N LYS A 109 9.77 20.54 -12.20
CA LYS A 109 10.56 20.31 -13.42
C LYS A 109 9.94 19.23 -14.31
N TYR A 110 9.29 18.23 -13.74
CA TYR A 110 8.66 17.13 -14.47
C TYR A 110 7.24 17.46 -14.95
N LEU A 111 6.48 18.25 -14.18
CA LEU A 111 5.11 18.65 -14.56
C LEU A 111 5.09 19.46 -15.87
N ARG A 112 6.17 20.20 -16.18
CA ARG A 112 6.30 20.95 -17.45
C ARG A 112 6.69 20.08 -18.66
N ARG A 113 7.05 18.80 -18.47
CA ARG A 113 7.59 17.92 -19.53
C ARG A 113 6.69 16.73 -19.85
N LEU A 114 5.38 16.82 -19.64
CA LEU A 114 4.44 15.79 -20.06
C LEU A 114 3.76 16.18 -21.39
N PRO A 115 4.40 15.98 -22.57
CA PRO A 115 3.63 15.75 -23.78
C PRO A 115 3.03 14.35 -23.66
N ILE A 116 1.72 14.28 -23.45
CA ILE A 116 0.97 13.02 -23.51
C ILE A 116 0.95 12.59 -24.98
N ALA A 117 1.98 11.88 -25.41
CA ALA A 117 2.00 11.20 -26.70
C ALA A 117 1.21 9.90 -26.54
N VAL A 118 -0.10 9.96 -26.81
CA VAL A 118 -0.94 8.77 -26.95
C VAL A 118 -0.51 8.09 -28.24
N SER A 119 0.28 7.03 -28.15
CA SER A 119 0.56 6.16 -29.30
C SER A 119 -0.71 5.36 -29.61
N PRO A 120 -1.24 5.42 -30.85
CA PRO A 120 -2.41 4.65 -31.21
C PRO A 120 -2.10 3.15 -31.16
N VAL A 121 -2.94 2.39 -30.46
CA VAL A 121 -2.85 0.93 -30.35
C VAL A 121 -3.29 0.32 -31.68
N GLU A 122 -2.36 -0.29 -32.42
CA GLU A 122 -2.67 -1.09 -33.61
C GLU A 122 -3.39 -2.39 -33.21
N THR A 123 -4.65 -2.51 -33.63
CA THR A 123 -5.48 -3.70 -33.49
C THR A 123 -5.10 -4.77 -34.52
N SER A 124 -4.08 -5.57 -34.20
CA SER A 124 -3.72 -6.75 -35.01
C SER A 124 -4.63 -7.96 -34.68
N HIS A 125 -5.41 -8.40 -35.66
CA HIS A 125 -6.48 -9.42 -35.60
C HIS A 125 -5.99 -10.88 -35.37
N SER A 126 -4.70 -11.11 -35.10
CA SER A 126 -4.05 -12.44 -35.08
C SER A 126 -3.92 -13.09 -33.68
N ASN A 127 -4.40 -12.45 -32.61
CA ASN A 127 -3.91 -12.73 -31.24
C ASN A 127 -4.73 -13.73 -30.41
N HIS A 128 -5.79 -14.35 -30.95
CA HIS A 128 -6.69 -15.15 -30.11
C HIS A 128 -6.02 -16.40 -29.52
N HIS A 129 -5.14 -17.05 -30.29
CA HIS A 129 -4.40 -18.25 -29.85
C HIS A 129 -3.23 -17.91 -28.92
N LEU A 130 -2.66 -16.71 -29.06
CA LEU A 130 -1.58 -16.21 -28.21
C LEU A 130 -2.12 -15.83 -26.82
N LYS A 131 -3.29 -15.16 -26.80
CA LYS A 131 -3.97 -14.70 -25.58
C LYS A 131 -4.30 -15.86 -24.64
N GLN A 132 -4.67 -17.01 -25.21
CA GLN A 132 -5.02 -18.22 -24.45
C GLN A 132 -3.79 -18.85 -23.77
N ARG A 133 -2.64 -18.87 -24.46
CA ARG A 133 -1.35 -19.30 -23.87
C ARG A 133 -0.87 -18.36 -22.77
N GLU A 134 -1.08 -17.05 -22.91
CA GLU A 134 -0.72 -16.07 -21.88
C GLU A 134 -1.58 -16.20 -20.62
N THR A 135 -2.88 -16.51 -20.79
CA THR A 135 -3.76 -16.74 -19.64
C THR A 135 -3.36 -17.98 -18.88
N ASP A 136 -3.09 -19.09 -19.57
CA ASP A 136 -2.64 -20.34 -18.95
C ASP A 136 -1.31 -20.18 -18.21
N ALA A 137 -0.36 -19.45 -18.80
CA ALA A 137 0.91 -19.13 -18.14
C ALA A 137 0.71 -18.30 -16.86
N TYR A 138 -0.17 -17.30 -16.90
CA TYR A 138 -0.46 -16.44 -15.75
C TYR A 138 -1.10 -17.21 -14.59
N PHE A 139 -2.04 -18.11 -14.88
CA PHE A 139 -2.65 -18.95 -13.85
C PHE A 139 -1.67 -19.97 -13.28
N ASN A 140 -0.75 -20.49 -14.09
CA ASN A 140 0.30 -21.38 -13.61
C ASN A 140 1.27 -20.66 -12.67
N TYR A 141 1.68 -19.42 -13.01
CA TYR A 141 2.51 -18.60 -12.13
C TYR A 141 1.80 -18.25 -10.81
N MET A 142 0.50 -17.97 -10.85
CA MET A 142 -0.30 -17.75 -9.65
C MET A 142 -0.43 -19.02 -8.79
N ALA A 143 -0.59 -20.19 -9.41
CA ALA A 143 -0.70 -21.46 -8.67
C ALA A 143 0.59 -21.85 -7.94
N VAL A 144 1.75 -21.47 -8.47
CA VAL A 144 3.07 -21.75 -7.87
C VAL A 144 3.50 -20.69 -6.84
N ALA A 145 2.89 -19.50 -6.86
CA ALA A 145 3.22 -18.40 -5.96
C ALA A 145 2.49 -18.44 -4.60
N TRP A 146 1.61 -19.42 -4.39
CA TRP A 146 0.92 -19.72 -3.12
C TRP A 146 1.41 -21.04 -2.54
#